data_AF-A0A0L8VBD5-F1
#
_entry.id   AF-A0A0L8VBD5-F1
#
_cell.length_a   1.000
_cell.length_b   1.000
_cell.length_c   1.000
_cell.angle_alpha   90.00
_cell.angle_beta   90.00
_cell.angle_gamma   90.00
#
_symmetry.space_group_name_H-M   'P 1'
#
loop_
_entity.id
_entity.type
_entity.pdbx_description
1 polymer ?
#
loop_
_entity_poly.entity_id
_entity_poly.type
_entity_poly.pdbx_seq_one_letter_code
_entity_poly.pdbx_strand_id
1 'polypeptide(L)'
;MDYELLVNLESGYLFVKPGQGSQVAGQLVEVTSEELEILDLWEGVPFYERETLEVQTANGPANAFVYSQNQASGSPPNLTQPKDRASMLEEIKAFRIWLDTHRNQG
;
A
#
# COMPACT_ATOMS: atom_id res chain seq x y z
N MET A 1 9.57 5.92 -13.59
CA MET A 1 10.01 4.51 -13.70
C MET A 1 8.77 3.66 -13.83
N ASP A 2 8.86 2.54 -14.56
CA ASP A 2 7.71 1.67 -14.78
C ASP A 2 7.54 0.71 -13.59
N TYR A 3 6.31 0.57 -13.12
CA TYR A 3 5.93 -0.31 -12.03
C TYR A 3 4.79 -1.20 -12.49
N GLU A 4 4.76 -2.42 -11.97
CA GLU A 4 3.66 -3.36 -12.18
C GLU A 4 2.93 -3.64 -10.86
N LEU A 5 1.63 -3.91 -10.97
CA LEU A 5 0.77 -4.31 -9.86
C LEU A 5 0.59 -5.83 -9.91
N LEU A 6 0.90 -6.52 -8.81
CA LEU A 6 0.84 -7.98 -8.70
C LEU A 6 0.13 -8.39 -7.41
N VAL A 7 -0.31 -9.65 -7.35
CA VAL A 7 -0.77 -10.30 -6.12
C VAL A 7 0.36 -11.18 -5.58
N ASN A 8 0.71 -11.00 -4.31
CA ASN A 8 1.61 -11.89 -3.60
C ASN A 8 0.88 -13.22 -3.36
N LEU A 9 1.44 -14.33 -3.84
CA LEU A 9 0.77 -15.65 -3.79
C LEU A 9 0.71 -16.25 -2.38
N GLU A 10 1.57 -15.80 -1.45
CA GLU A 10 1.60 -16.28 -0.08
C GLU A 10 0.59 -15.54 0.79
N SER A 11 0.52 -14.21 0.65
CA SER A 11 -0.32 -13.35 1.48
C SER A 11 -1.67 -13.01 0.86
N GLY A 12 -1.79 -13.11 -0.47
CA GLY A 12 -2.97 -12.70 -1.23
C GLY A 12 -3.12 -11.19 -1.41
N TYR A 13 -2.20 -10.38 -0.88
CA TYR A 13 -2.25 -8.93 -0.99
C TYR A 13 -1.66 -8.40 -2.30
N LEU A 14 -2.15 -7.23 -2.71
CA LEU A 14 -1.62 -6.49 -3.84
C LEU A 14 -0.34 -5.77 -3.44
N PHE A 15 0.64 -5.81 -4.32
CA PHE A 15 1.88 -5.03 -4.18
C PHE A 15 2.31 -4.47 -5.52
N VAL A 16 3.14 -3.42 -5.47
CA VAL A 16 3.83 -2.90 -6.63
C VAL A 16 5.32 -3.19 -6.56
N LYS A 17 5.95 -3.33 -7.72
CA LYS A 17 7.41 -3.44 -7.89
C LYS A 17 7.86 -2.88 -9.23
N PRO A 18 9.15 -2.56 -9.41
CA PRO A 18 9.68 -2.17 -10.71
C PRO A 18 9.40 -3.24 -11.77
N GLY A 19 8.83 -2.83 -12.90
CA GLY A 19 8.46 -3.73 -14.01
C GLY A 19 8.37 -2.95 -15.31
N GLN A 20 9.14 -3.37 -16.34
CA GLN A 20 9.28 -2.62 -17.59
C GLN A 20 7.98 -2.57 -18.42
N GLY A 21 7.65 -1.40 -18.97
CA GLY A 21 6.51 -1.22 -19.87
C GLY A 21 5.15 -1.21 -19.18
N SER A 22 5.13 -1.23 -17.84
CA SER A 22 3.92 -1.26 -17.03
C SER A 22 3.66 0.09 -16.33
N GLN A 23 2.38 0.40 -16.12
CA GLN A 23 1.95 1.56 -15.37
C GLN A 23 0.87 1.15 -14.38
N VAL A 24 0.96 1.67 -13.15
CA VAL A 24 -0.06 1.48 -12.11
C VAL A 24 -0.81 2.78 -11.94
N ALA A 25 -2.13 2.74 -12.14
CA ALA A 25 -3.01 3.86 -11.83
C ALA A 25 -3.38 3.86 -10.34
N GLY A 26 -3.44 5.05 -9.74
CA GLY A 26 -3.77 5.22 -8.32
C GLY A 26 -4.31 6.61 -8.03
N GLN A 27 -4.41 6.96 -6.75
CA GLN A 27 -4.81 8.28 -6.27
C GLN A 27 -3.77 8.81 -5.31
N LEU A 28 -3.51 10.12 -5.37
CA LEU A 28 -2.71 10.81 -4.36
C LEU A 28 -3.60 11.27 -3.21
N VAL A 29 -3.13 11.01 -2.00
CA VAL A 29 -3.77 11.43 -0.76
C VAL A 29 -2.72 12.14 0.08
N GLU A 30 -3.05 13.35 0.53
CA GLU A 30 -2.20 14.08 1.46
C GLU A 30 -2.42 13.55 2.87
N VAL A 31 -1.33 13.29 3.58
CA VAL A 31 -1.33 12.78 4.95
C VAL A 31 -0.31 13.54 5.78
N THR A 32 -0.59 13.67 7.08
CA THR A 32 0.37 14.18 8.06
C THR A 32 1.47 13.16 8.33
N SER A 33 2.58 13.60 8.94
CA SER A 33 3.66 12.68 9.34
C SER A 33 3.19 11.61 10.33
N GLU A 34 2.27 11.96 11.25
CA GLU A 34 1.69 11.03 12.21
C GLU A 34 0.79 9.98 11.53
N GLU A 35 -0.03 10.39 10.56
CA GLU A 35 -0.83 9.46 9.75
C GLU A 35 0.06 8.55 8.92
N LEU A 36 1.19 9.06 8.42
CA LEU A 36 2.16 8.27 7.67
C LEU A 36 2.81 7.18 8.55
N GLU A 37 3.10 7.46 9.83
CA GLU A 37 3.55 6.43 10.77
C GLU A 37 2.49 5.35 11.02
N ILE A 38 1.21 5.73 11.08
CA ILE A 38 0.09 4.78 11.19
C ILE A 38 -0.01 3.90 9.94
N LEU A 39 0.17 4.50 8.75
CA LEU A 39 0.20 3.75 7.49
C LEU A 39 1.36 2.76 7.44
N ASP A 40 2.55 3.14 7.92
CA ASP A 40 3.69 2.21 8.01
C ASP A 40 3.37 0.99 8.88
N LEU A 41 2.66 1.19 9.99
CA LEU A 41 2.22 0.10 10.87
C LEU A 41 1.18 -0.79 10.20
N TRP A 42 0.22 -0.20 9.48
CA TRP A 42 -0.82 -0.94 8.76
C TRP A 42 -0.22 -1.81 7.64
N GLU A 43 0.68 -1.22 6.84
CA GLU A 43 1.37 -1.91 5.75
C GLU A 43 2.47 -2.85 6.27
N GLY A 44 2.72 -2.88 7.58
CA GLY A 44 3.64 -3.80 8.22
C GLY A 44 5.10 -3.57 7.84
N VAL A 45 5.51 -2.32 7.59
CA VAL A 45 6.91 -1.97 7.28
C VAL A 45 7.85 -2.62 8.32
N PRO A 46 8.91 -3.35 7.90
CA PRO A 46 9.48 -3.43 6.55
C PRO A 46 9.00 -4.61 5.68
N PHE A 47 7.86 -5.26 5.98
CA PHE A 47 7.29 -6.28 5.10
C PHE A 47 6.90 -5.71 3.73
N TYR A 48 6.25 -4.55 3.72
CA TYR A 48 6.30 -3.63 2.58
C TYR A 48 7.42 -2.61 2.81
N GLU A 49 8.01 -2.13 1.72
CA GLU A 49 9.01 -1.08 1.74
C GLU A 49 8.34 0.24 1.40
N ARG A 50 8.47 1.26 2.26
CA ARG A 50 8.06 2.63 1.92
C ARG A 50 9.15 3.30 1.10
N GLU A 51 8.82 3.66 -0.13
CA GLU A 51 9.71 4.37 -1.05
C GLU A 51 9.14 5.71 -1.46
N THR A 52 10.00 6.63 -1.90
CA THR A 52 9.58 7.88 -2.55
C THR A 52 9.72 7.73 -4.05
N LEU A 53 8.61 7.80 -4.78
CA LEU A 53 8.56 7.67 -6.22
C LEU A 53 8.02 8.95 -6.87
N GLU A 54 8.56 9.30 -8.03
CA GLU A 54 7.97 10.31 -8.89
C GLU A 54 6.79 9.70 -9.66
N VAL A 55 5.59 10.22 -9.43
CA VAL A 55 4.35 9.81 -10.10
C VAL A 55 3.85 10.91 -11.03
N GLN A 56 3.20 10.51 -12.12
CA GLN A 56 2.61 11.44 -13.06
C GLN A 56 1.18 11.79 -12.61
N THR A 57 0.89 13.09 -12.47
CA THR A 57 -0.43 13.59 -12.10
C THR A 57 -1.00 14.48 -13.21
N ALA A 58 -2.29 14.83 -13.12
CA ALA A 58 -2.90 15.79 -14.05
C ALA A 58 -2.24 17.17 -14.05
N ASN A 59 -1.55 17.54 -12.96
CA ASN A 59 -0.85 18.81 -12.79
C ASN A 59 0.66 18.70 -13.05
N GLY A 60 1.15 17.53 -13.47
CA GLY A 60 2.57 17.24 -13.69
C GLY A 60 3.15 16.22 -12.69
N PRO A 61 4.46 15.96 -12.75
CA PRO A 61 5.14 15.02 -11.86
C PRO A 61 5.09 15.48 -10.40
N ALA A 62 4.91 14.54 -9.47
CA ALA A 62 4.95 14.78 -8.03
C ALA A 62 5.65 13.62 -7.32
N ASN A 63 6.33 13.89 -6.22
CA ASN A 63 6.88 12.84 -5.36
C ASN A 63 5.81 12.33 -4.39
N ALA A 64 5.70 11.01 -4.28
CA ALA A 64 4.74 10.35 -3.40
C ALA A 64 5.39 9.19 -2.65
N PHE A 65 4.91 8.92 -1.44
CA PHE A 65 5.23 7.67 -0.75
C PHE A 65 4.42 6.53 -1.35
N VAL A 66 5.10 5.43 -1.65
CA VAL A 66 4.52 4.21 -2.20
C VAL A 66 5.03 3.01 -1.41
N TYR A 67 4.13 2.10 -1.05
CA TYR A 67 4.48 0.84 -0.40
C TYR A 67 4.68 -0.24 -1.47
N SER A 68 5.88 -0.78 -1.55
CA SER A 68 6.29 -1.76 -2.57
C SER A 68 6.73 -3.08 -1.94
N GLN A 69 6.83 -4.12 -2.75
CA GLN A 69 7.59 -5.33 -2.42
C GLN A 69 8.54 -5.67 -3.57
N ASN A 70 9.67 -4.97 -3.62
CA ASN A 70 10.62 -5.04 -4.74
C ASN A 70 11.13 -6.45 -5.05
N GLN A 71 11.30 -7.27 -4.00
CA GLN A 71 11.85 -8.62 -4.11
C GLN A 71 10.78 -9.72 -4.15
N ALA A 72 9.50 -9.38 -3.98
CA ALA A 72 8.44 -10.37 -3.99
C ALA A 72 8.16 -10.92 -5.39
N SER A 73 7.76 -12.19 -5.43
CA SER A 73 7.14 -12.81 -6.59
C SER A 73 5.63 -12.68 -6.51
N GLY A 74 4.97 -12.52 -7.65
CA GLY A 74 3.52 -12.41 -7.70
C GLY A 74 2.98 -12.83 -9.05
N SER A 75 1.66 -12.91 -9.13
CA SER A 75 0.92 -13.11 -10.38
C SER A 75 0.13 -11.85 -10.74
N PRO A 76 -0.23 -11.67 -12.02
CA PRO A 76 -1.12 -10.59 -12.42
C PRO A 76 -2.44 -10.64 -11.62
N PRO A 77 -2.92 -9.48 -11.12
CA PRO A 77 -4.08 -9.45 -10.25
C PRO A 77 -5.35 -9.80 -11.03
N ASN A 78 -6.18 -10.67 -10.44
CA ASN A 78 -7.55 -10.84 -10.92
C ASN A 78 -8.47 -9.84 -10.22
N LEU A 79 -8.55 -8.61 -10.75
CA LEU A 79 -9.32 -7.51 -10.17
C LEU A 79 -10.86 -7.69 -10.22
N THR A 80 -11.35 -8.82 -10.74
CA THR A 80 -12.81 -9.08 -10.83
C THR A 80 -13.41 -9.58 -9.52
N GLN A 81 -12.59 -9.90 -8.53
CA GLN A 81 -13.04 -10.34 -7.20
C GLN A 81 -12.42 -9.46 -6.11
N PRO A 82 -12.92 -8.23 -5.94
CA PRO A 82 -12.47 -7.39 -4.84
C PRO A 82 -12.79 -8.05 -3.50
N LYS A 83 -11.93 -7.83 -2.50
CA LYS A 83 -12.24 -8.17 -1.10
C LYS A 83 -13.55 -7.53 -0.70
N ASP A 84 -14.39 -8.26 0.01
CA ASP A 84 -15.70 -7.74 0.38
C ASP A 84 -15.56 -6.54 1.33
N ARG A 85 -16.44 -5.55 1.15
CA ARG A 85 -16.38 -4.30 1.91
C ARG A 85 -16.56 -4.51 3.42
N ALA A 86 -17.31 -5.52 3.83
CA ALA A 86 -17.55 -5.78 5.25
C ALA A 86 -16.28 -6.26 5.94
N SER A 87 -15.56 -7.22 5.35
CA SER A 87 -14.29 -7.71 5.87
C SER A 87 -13.23 -6.61 5.95
N MET A 88 -13.13 -5.74 4.93
CA MET A 88 -12.22 -4.59 4.98
C MET A 88 -12.53 -3.67 6.17
N LEU A 89 -13.81 -3.42 6.45
CA LEU A 89 -14.20 -2.59 7.59
C LEU A 89 -13.89 -3.25 8.93
N GLU A 90 -14.05 -4.57 9.05
CA GLU A 90 -13.71 -5.29 10.28
C GLU A 90 -12.20 -5.25 10.56
N GLU A 91 -11.35 -5.39 9.53
CA GLU A 91 -9.90 -5.26 9.68
C GLU A 91 -9.49 -3.85 10.09
N ILE A 92 -10.07 -2.82 9.45
CA ILE A 92 -9.82 -1.42 9.83
C ILE A 92 -10.21 -1.17 11.29
N LYS A 93 -11.35 -1.70 11.75
CA LYS A 93 -11.77 -1.58 13.15
C LYS A 93 -10.81 -2.29 14.09
N ALA A 94 -10.42 -3.52 13.78
CA ALA A 94 -9.51 -4.31 14.60
C ALA A 94 -8.15 -3.60 14.77
N PHE A 95 -7.63 -3.04 13.68
CA PHE A 95 -6.38 -2.27 13.73
C PHE A 95 -6.52 -0.98 14.52
N ARG A 96 -7.62 -0.25 14.40
CA ARG A 96 -7.87 0.94 15.23
C ARG A 96 -7.90 0.61 16.72
N ILE A 97 -8.58 -0.47 17.11
CA ILE A 97 -8.59 -0.94 18.51
C ILE A 97 -7.16 -1.28 18.97
N TRP A 98 -6.39 -1.96 18.13
CA TRP A 98 -5.00 -2.28 18.42
C TRP A 98 -4.14 -1.01 18.59
N LEU A 99 -4.25 -0.03 17.68
CA LEU A 99 -3.55 1.25 17.76
C LEU A 99 -3.86 1.97 19.07
N ASP A 100 -5.13 2.10 19.43
CA ASP A 100 -5.54 2.78 20.66
C ASP A 100 -4.97 2.08 21.90
N THR A 101 -4.89 0.75 21.88
CA THR A 101 -4.34 -0.03 22.99
C THR A 101 -2.83 0.16 23.16
N HIS A 102 -2.09 0.35 22.05
CA HIS A 102 -0.63 0.45 22.06
C HIS A 102 -0.14 1.90 22.20
N ARG A 103 -0.91 2.88 21.73
CA ARG A 103 -0.61 4.31 21.92
C ARG A 103 -0.84 4.78 23.36
N ASN A 104 -1.76 4.16 24.09
CA ASN A 104 -2.07 4.51 25.49
C ASN A 104 -1.12 3.84 26.52
N GLN A 105 -0.06 3.14 26.08
CA GLN A 105 0.95 2.53 26.94
C GLN A 105 2.32 3.25 26.90
N GLY A 106 2.37 4.43 26.26
CA GLY A 106 3.55 5.30 26.17
C GLY A 106 3.47 6.51 27.07
#